data_AF-A0A2A4QA66-F1
#
_entry.id   AF-A0A2A4QA66-F1
#
_cell.length_a   1.000
_cell.length_b   1.000
_cell.length_c   1.000
_cell.angle_alpha   90.00
_cell.angle_beta   90.00
_cell.angle_gamma   90.00
#
_symmetry.space_group_name_H-M   'P 1'
#
loop_
_entity.id
_entity.type
_entity.pdbx_description
1 polymer ?
#
loop_
_entity_poly.entity_id
_entity_poly.type
_entity_poly.pdbx_seq_one_letter_code
_entity_poly.pdbx_strand_id
1 'polypeptide(L)'
;MKHFIPVLVIATFLFTSQSFAQGNDELIENVRTALNADNPTEALLTLNKAMDESPNNTELLMLRAEVYLKHMDLGKAATDFQRVIRLDPQNAKAYLMVGNIFYSQGNEENSSDKIERGCKYFAKAKELGDKMAASMLLKCP
;
A
#
# COMPACT_ATOMS: atom_id res chain seq x y z
N MET A 1 -54.77 -1.12 -15.28
CA MET A 1 -53.42 -0.68 -15.72
C MET A 1 -52.50 -0.90 -14.53
N LYS A 2 -51.75 -2.01 -14.54
CA LYS A 2 -50.33 -2.03 -14.92
C LYS A 2 -49.47 -1.20 -13.94
N HIS A 3 -48.92 -1.82 -12.90
CA HIS A 3 -47.56 -2.39 -12.95
C HIS A 3 -47.18 -2.88 -11.53
N PHE A 4 -47.22 -4.20 -11.37
CA PHE A 4 -46.60 -4.94 -10.28
C PHE A 4 -45.09 -4.92 -10.56
N ILE A 5 -44.35 -4.06 -9.86
CA ILE A 5 -42.88 -4.00 -9.97
C ILE A 5 -42.34 -5.11 -9.05
N PRO A 6 -41.57 -6.08 -9.57
CA PRO A 6 -41.13 -7.22 -8.78
C PRO A 6 -40.05 -6.75 -7.81
N VAL A 7 -40.25 -7.03 -6.52
CA VAL A 7 -39.31 -6.79 -5.40
C VAL A 7 -37.98 -7.58 -5.56
N LEU A 8 -37.80 -8.32 -6.66
CA LEU A 8 -36.65 -9.18 -6.92
C LEU A 8 -35.38 -8.45 -7.40
N VAL A 9 -35.46 -7.18 -7.84
CA VAL A 9 -34.31 -6.49 -8.46
C VAL A 9 -33.47 -5.71 -7.43
N ILE A 10 -34.01 -5.40 -6.25
CA ILE A 10 -33.30 -4.62 -5.22
C ILE A 10 -32.43 -5.51 -4.32
N ALA A 11 -32.73 -6.81 -4.22
CA ALA A 11 -32.02 -7.73 -3.33
C ALA A 11 -30.60 -8.11 -3.79
N THR A 12 -30.27 -7.95 -5.08
CA THR A 12 -28.94 -8.32 -5.60
C THR A 12 -27.90 -7.19 -5.46
N PHE A 13 -28.34 -5.94 -5.27
CA PHE A 13 -27.42 -4.81 -5.12
C PHE A 13 -26.88 -4.64 -3.69
N LEU A 14 -27.56 -5.21 -2.69
CA LEU A 14 -27.13 -5.21 -1.29
C LEU A 14 -26.37 -6.48 -0.87
N PHE A 15 -26.35 -7.51 -1.72
CA PHE A 15 -25.60 -8.75 -1.44
C PHE A 15 -24.15 -8.67 -1.91
N THR A 16 -23.86 -7.92 -2.99
CA THR A 16 -22.48 -7.77 -3.48
C THR A 16 -21.64 -6.84 -2.59
N SER A 17 -22.25 -5.84 -1.94
CA SER A 17 -21.51 -4.93 -1.06
C SER A 17 -21.03 -5.62 0.22
N GLN A 18 -21.77 -6.62 0.72
CA GLN A 18 -21.34 -7.38 1.90
C GLN A 18 -20.21 -8.36 1.57
N SER A 19 -20.31 -9.06 0.42
CA SER A 19 -19.32 -10.08 0.06
C SER A 19 -17.92 -9.51 -0.23
N PHE A 20 -17.84 -8.29 -0.77
CA PHE A 20 -16.55 -7.65 -1.09
C PHE A 20 -15.90 -7.00 0.14
N ALA A 21 -16.71 -6.43 1.05
CA ALA A 21 -16.21 -5.89 2.31
C ALA A 21 -15.70 -6.99 3.25
N GLN A 22 -16.44 -8.10 3.35
CA GLN A 22 -16.10 -9.21 4.25
C GLN A 22 -14.82 -9.96 3.79
N GLY A 23 -14.58 -10.06 2.48
CA GLY A 23 -13.36 -10.69 1.93
C GLY A 23 -12.09 -9.86 2.15
N ASN A 24 -12.18 -8.53 2.13
CA ASN A 24 -11.03 -7.65 2.38
C ASN A 24 -10.67 -7.60 3.86
N ASP A 25 -11.65 -7.61 4.76
CA ASP A 25 -11.41 -7.57 6.22
C ASP A 25 -10.71 -8.85 6.71
N GLU A 26 -11.13 -10.03 6.23
CA GLU A 26 -10.47 -11.31 6.54
C GLU A 26 -9.05 -11.35 5.99
N LEU A 27 -8.84 -10.88 4.76
CA LEU A 27 -7.53 -10.81 4.13
C LEU A 27 -6.56 -9.92 4.92
N ILE A 28 -7.00 -8.74 5.33
CA ILE A 28 -6.19 -7.80 6.11
C ILE A 28 -5.78 -8.43 7.45
N GLU A 29 -6.70 -9.11 8.12
CA GLU A 29 -6.40 -9.77 9.40
C GLU A 29 -5.41 -10.93 9.24
N ASN A 30 -5.56 -11.73 8.18
CA ASN A 30 -4.62 -12.82 7.87
C ASN A 30 -3.21 -12.27 7.57
N VAL A 31 -3.10 -11.19 6.79
CA VAL A 31 -1.82 -10.56 6.49
C VAL A 31 -1.18 -9.95 7.74
N ARG A 32 -1.97 -9.28 8.60
CA ARG A 32 -1.47 -8.73 9.87
C ARG A 32 -0.99 -9.84 10.82
N THR A 33 -1.71 -10.94 10.89
CA THR A 33 -1.34 -12.10 11.71
C THR A 33 -0.04 -12.73 11.20
N ALA A 34 0.07 -12.96 9.89
CA ALA A 34 1.28 -13.51 9.27
C ALA A 34 2.50 -12.57 9.43
N LEU A 35 2.28 -11.26 9.35
CA LEU A 35 3.30 -10.26 9.70
C LEU A 35 3.74 -10.42 11.15
N ASN A 36 2.82 -10.58 12.11
CA ASN A 36 3.16 -10.77 13.53
C ASN A 36 3.88 -12.10 13.80
N ALA A 37 3.56 -13.13 13.03
CA ALA A 37 4.19 -14.45 13.10
C ALA A 37 5.59 -14.50 12.44
N ASP A 38 6.07 -13.38 11.87
CA ASP A 38 7.34 -13.29 11.13
C ASP A 38 7.44 -14.31 9.97
N ASN A 39 6.29 -14.65 9.38
CA ASN A 39 6.19 -15.58 8.28
C ASN A 39 5.82 -14.84 6.98
N PRO A 40 6.79 -14.32 6.21
CA PRO A 40 6.51 -13.57 4.99
C PRO A 40 5.87 -14.43 3.90
N THR A 41 6.16 -15.72 3.90
CA THR A 41 5.72 -16.64 2.83
C THR A 41 4.20 -16.73 2.77
N GLU A 42 3.55 -16.90 3.93
CA GLU A 42 2.11 -17.02 4.03
C GLU A 42 1.39 -15.70 3.72
N ALA A 43 1.91 -14.58 4.23
CA ALA A 43 1.39 -13.25 3.93
C ALA A 43 1.44 -12.97 2.42
N LEU A 44 2.59 -13.21 1.78
CA LEU A 44 2.79 -12.97 0.35
C LEU A 44 1.93 -13.90 -0.51
N LEU A 45 1.78 -15.17 -0.13
CA LEU A 45 0.92 -16.11 -0.85
C LEU A 45 -0.53 -15.63 -0.86
N THR A 46 -1.03 -15.19 0.30
CA THR A 46 -2.40 -14.70 0.46
C THR A 46 -2.63 -13.41 -0.33
N LEU A 47 -1.68 -12.46 -0.23
CA LEU A 47 -1.72 -11.21 -1.00
C LEU A 47 -1.66 -11.44 -2.50
N ASN A 48 -0.81 -12.34 -2.98
CA ASN A 48 -0.69 -12.61 -4.41
C ASN A 48 -1.99 -13.20 -4.99
N LYS A 49 -2.65 -14.11 -4.27
CA LYS A 49 -3.97 -14.64 -4.70
C LYS A 49 -5.01 -13.52 -4.79
N ALA A 50 -5.09 -12.65 -3.80
CA ALA A 50 -6.02 -11.52 -3.82
C ALA A 50 -5.72 -10.54 -4.98
N MET A 51 -4.44 -10.37 -5.31
CA MET A 51 -4.02 -9.53 -6.44
C MET A 51 -4.29 -10.15 -7.81
N ASP A 52 -4.48 -11.48 -7.93
CA ASP A 52 -4.91 -12.11 -9.19
C ASP A 52 -6.31 -11.62 -9.59
N GLU A 53 -7.17 -11.34 -8.60
CA GLU A 53 -8.51 -10.79 -8.82
C GLU A 53 -8.50 -9.26 -8.96
N SER A 54 -7.64 -8.57 -8.20
CA SER A 54 -7.60 -7.11 -8.12
C SER A 54 -6.16 -6.56 -8.19
N PRO A 55 -5.49 -6.64 -9.35
CA PRO A 55 -4.05 -6.36 -9.46
C PRO A 55 -3.67 -4.90 -9.19
N ASN A 56 -4.61 -3.97 -9.34
CA ASN A 56 -4.42 -2.54 -9.13
C ASN A 56 -5.04 -2.03 -7.82
N ASN A 57 -5.42 -2.93 -6.90
CA ASN A 57 -5.88 -2.51 -5.58
C ASN A 57 -4.69 -1.91 -4.78
N THR A 58 -4.78 -0.62 -4.47
CA THR A 58 -3.75 0.13 -3.77
C THR A 58 -3.53 -0.37 -2.34
N GLU A 59 -4.56 -0.86 -1.67
CA GLU A 59 -4.46 -1.42 -0.32
C GLU A 59 -3.66 -2.72 -0.31
N LEU A 60 -3.92 -3.62 -1.27
CA LEU A 60 -3.14 -4.86 -1.41
C LEU A 60 -1.67 -4.59 -1.72
N LEU A 61 -1.42 -3.61 -2.59
CA LEU A 61 -0.06 -3.17 -2.91
C LEU A 61 0.64 -2.58 -1.68
N MET A 62 -0.05 -1.77 -0.88
CA MET A 62 0.48 -1.22 0.37
C MET A 62 0.85 -2.33 1.36
N LEU A 63 -0.06 -3.29 1.58
CA LEU A 63 0.17 -4.40 2.49
C LEU A 63 1.36 -5.27 2.04
N ARG A 64 1.44 -5.59 0.74
CA ARG A 64 2.56 -6.37 0.20
C ARG A 64 3.88 -5.63 0.31
N ALA A 65 3.89 -4.33 0.04
CA ALA A 65 5.07 -3.49 0.23
C ALA A 65 5.52 -3.45 1.70
N GLU A 66 4.58 -3.39 2.65
CA GLU A 66 4.87 -3.46 4.09
C GLU A 66 5.47 -4.82 4.50
N VAL A 67 4.98 -5.92 3.94
CA VAL A 67 5.59 -7.26 4.12
C VAL A 67 7.01 -7.28 3.60
N TYR A 68 7.26 -6.78 2.39
CA TYR A 68 8.62 -6.70 1.84
C TYR A 68 9.53 -5.80 2.69
N LEU A 69 9.03 -4.65 3.14
CA LEU A 69 9.78 -3.71 3.96
C LEU A 69 10.20 -4.34 5.30
N LYS A 70 9.27 -5.03 5.97
CA LYS A 70 9.56 -5.73 7.24
C LYS A 70 10.67 -6.78 7.11
N HIS A 71 10.78 -7.40 5.94
CA HIS A 71 11.77 -8.44 5.64
C HIS A 71 12.94 -7.93 4.81
N MET A 72 13.18 -6.61 4.80
CA MET A 72 14.33 -5.97 4.16
C MET A 72 14.44 -6.17 2.63
N ASP A 73 13.37 -6.61 1.95
CA ASP A 73 13.30 -6.63 0.48
C ASP A 73 12.91 -5.22 -0.03
N LEU A 74 13.82 -4.27 0.18
CA LEU A 74 13.61 -2.85 -0.10
C LEU A 74 13.30 -2.58 -1.58
N GLY A 75 13.83 -3.40 -2.49
CA GLY A 75 13.59 -3.28 -3.93
C GLY A 75 12.14 -3.57 -4.31
N LYS A 76 11.59 -4.69 -3.81
CA LYS A 76 10.18 -5.02 -4.06
C LYS A 76 9.24 -4.08 -3.31
N ALA A 77 9.57 -3.71 -2.07
CA ALA A 77 8.81 -2.72 -1.31
C ALA A 77 8.69 -1.39 -2.06
N ALA A 78 9.81 -0.84 -2.56
CA ALA A 78 9.80 0.41 -3.33
C ALA A 78 8.98 0.28 -4.61
N THR A 79 9.07 -0.87 -5.30
CA THR A 79 8.32 -1.11 -6.54
C THR A 79 6.80 -1.05 -6.31
N ASP A 80 6.32 -1.69 -5.25
CA ASP A 80 4.90 -1.70 -4.91
C ASP A 80 4.42 -0.33 -4.41
N PHE A 81 5.15 0.34 -3.52
CA PHE A 81 4.79 1.70 -3.10
C PHE A 81 4.80 2.70 -4.28
N GLN A 82 5.74 2.59 -5.21
CA GLN A 82 5.73 3.42 -6.42
C GLN A 82 4.55 3.10 -7.33
N ARG A 83 4.07 1.85 -7.35
CA ARG A 83 2.83 1.51 -8.06
C ARG A 83 1.61 2.13 -7.38
N VAL A 84 1.57 2.14 -6.04
CA VAL A 84 0.54 2.88 -5.30
C VAL A 84 0.57 4.35 -5.67
N ILE A 85 1.74 5.00 -5.69
CA ILE A 85 1.87 6.41 -6.12
C ILE A 85 1.31 6.67 -7.53
N ARG A 86 1.52 5.73 -8.47
CA ARG A 86 0.98 5.87 -9.84
C ARG A 86 -0.55 5.74 -9.90
N LEU A 87 -1.14 4.91 -9.04
CA LEU A 87 -2.57 4.63 -8.99
C LEU A 87 -3.34 5.64 -8.12
N ASP A 88 -2.72 6.08 -7.04
CA ASP A 88 -3.20 7.07 -6.08
C ASP A 88 -2.08 8.09 -5.79
N PRO A 89 -1.97 9.15 -6.62
CA PRO A 89 -0.98 10.21 -6.42
C PRO A 89 -1.19 11.06 -5.17
N GLN A 90 -2.30 10.87 -4.44
CA GLN A 90 -2.60 11.58 -3.19
C GLN A 90 -2.21 10.76 -1.96
N ASN A 91 -1.63 9.57 -2.14
CA ASN A 91 -1.22 8.70 -1.06
C ASN A 91 0.07 9.17 -0.37
N ALA A 92 -0.06 10.09 0.59
CA ALA A 92 1.06 10.65 1.32
C ALA A 92 1.96 9.58 1.98
N LYS A 93 1.34 8.50 2.49
CA LYS A 93 2.06 7.38 3.12
C LYS A 93 2.97 6.65 2.13
N ALA A 94 2.50 6.37 0.92
CA ALA A 94 3.32 5.72 -0.10
C ALA A 94 4.56 6.57 -0.47
N TYR A 95 4.39 7.90 -0.61
CA TYR A 95 5.52 8.82 -0.80
C TYR A 95 6.50 8.76 0.38
N LEU A 96 6.02 8.82 1.62
CA LEU A 96 6.86 8.70 2.82
C LEU A 96 7.66 7.39 2.81
N MET A 97 7.02 6.26 2.50
CA MET A 97 7.69 4.95 2.50
C MET A 97 8.77 4.84 1.43
N VAL A 98 8.51 5.30 0.20
CA VAL A 98 9.53 5.33 -0.86
C VAL A 98 10.67 6.26 -0.46
N GLY A 99 10.36 7.43 0.11
CA GLY A 99 11.37 8.36 0.62
C GLY A 99 12.30 7.69 1.63
N ASN A 100 11.74 6.97 2.60
CA ASN A 100 12.52 6.24 3.61
C ASN A 100 13.44 5.20 2.98
N ILE A 101 12.94 4.43 2.01
CA ILE A 101 13.73 3.40 1.33
C ILE A 101 14.91 4.02 0.57
N PHE A 102 14.66 5.03 -0.27
CA PHE A 102 15.72 5.69 -1.04
C PHE A 102 16.73 6.39 -0.14
N TYR A 103 16.26 7.05 0.92
CA TYR A 103 17.13 7.74 1.87
C TYR A 103 18.01 6.76 2.66
N SER A 104 17.45 5.63 3.13
CA SER A 104 18.24 4.59 3.84
C SER A 104 19.30 3.98 2.93
N GLN A 105 18.90 3.54 1.72
CA GLN A 105 19.84 2.99 0.74
C GLN A 105 20.91 4.00 0.35
N GLY A 106 20.53 5.27 0.19
CA GLY A 106 21.48 6.33 -0.10
C GLY A 106 22.52 6.54 1.01
N ASN A 107 22.13 6.43 2.28
CA ASN A 107 23.08 6.50 3.39
C ASN A 107 23.99 5.26 3.46
N GLU A 108 23.43 4.06 3.29
CA GLU A 108 24.20 2.81 3.31
C GLU A 108 25.21 2.74 2.15
N GLU A 109 24.82 3.23 0.98
CA GLU A 109 25.65 3.23 -0.23
C GLU A 109 26.52 4.50 -0.38
N ASN A 110 26.40 5.48 0.53
CA ASN A 110 26.97 6.83 0.38
C ASN A 110 26.60 7.50 -0.98
N SER A 111 25.37 7.31 -1.44
CA SER A 111 24.87 7.80 -2.72
C SER A 111 24.05 9.08 -2.55
N SER A 112 24.64 10.22 -2.93
CA SER A 112 23.97 11.52 -2.90
C SER A 112 22.71 11.57 -3.79
N ASP A 113 22.72 10.92 -4.96
CA ASP A 113 21.56 10.82 -5.84
C ASP A 113 20.37 10.14 -5.13
N LYS A 114 20.61 9.00 -4.49
CA LYS A 114 19.55 8.28 -3.77
C LYS A 114 19.02 9.09 -2.58
N ILE A 115 19.91 9.76 -1.85
CA ILE A 115 19.52 10.67 -0.76
C ILE A 115 18.63 11.78 -1.31
N GLU A 116 19.03 12.45 -2.39
CA GLU A 116 18.27 13.52 -3.03
C GLU A 116 16.89 13.03 -3.49
N ARG A 117 16.83 11.84 -4.10
CA ARG A 117 15.57 11.21 -4.50
C ARG A 117 14.67 10.96 -3.30
N GLY A 118 15.21 10.41 -2.20
CA GLY A 118 14.48 10.21 -0.95
C GLY A 118 13.87 11.51 -0.42
N CYS A 119 14.67 12.58 -0.41
CA CYS A 119 14.25 13.92 -0.01
C CYS A 119 13.13 14.50 -0.89
N LYS A 120 13.16 14.26 -2.21
CA LYS A 120 12.06 14.64 -3.11
C LYS A 120 10.76 13.93 -2.77
N TYR A 121 10.81 12.64 -2.43
CA TYR A 121 9.61 11.90 -1.99
C TYR A 121 9.09 12.44 -0.65
N PHE A 122 9.95 12.77 0.32
CA PHE A 122 9.53 13.40 1.56
C PHE A 122 8.89 14.77 1.34
N ALA A 123 9.41 15.59 0.43
CA ALA A 123 8.81 16.87 0.08
C ALA A 123 7.38 16.69 -0.42
N LYS A 124 7.15 15.69 -1.29
CA LYS A 124 5.80 15.40 -1.79
C LYS A 124 4.89 14.84 -0.71
N ALA A 125 5.38 13.94 0.16
CA ALA A 125 4.59 13.43 1.29
C ALA A 125 4.15 14.56 2.24
N LYS A 126 5.05 15.51 2.54
CA LYS A 126 4.74 16.70 3.35
C LYS A 126 3.69 17.59 2.69
N GLU A 127 3.80 17.83 1.38
CA GLU A 127 2.81 18.60 0.60
C GLU A 127 1.41 17.99 0.71
N LEU A 128 1.33 16.65 0.74
CA LEU A 128 0.09 15.88 0.91
C LEU A 128 -0.37 15.78 2.37
N GLY A 129 0.32 16.45 3.31
CA GLY A 129 -0.08 16.53 4.72
C GLY A 129 0.60 15.52 5.65
N ASP A 130 1.58 14.75 5.19
CA ASP A 130 2.33 13.84 6.06
C ASP A 130 3.27 14.62 7.01
N LYS A 131 3.00 14.50 8.31
CA LYS A 131 3.75 15.20 9.35
C LYS A 131 5.13 14.60 9.61
N MET A 132 5.30 13.29 9.42
CA MET A 132 6.59 12.61 9.64
C MET A 132 7.59 13.01 8.55
N ALA A 133 7.12 13.20 7.32
CA ALA A 133 7.93 13.65 6.21
C ALA A 133 8.60 15.01 6.48
N ALA A 134 7.93 15.91 7.20
CA ALA A 134 8.52 17.20 7.58
C ALA A 134 9.76 17.04 8.48
N SER A 135 9.75 16.08 9.41
CA SER A 135 10.90 15.77 10.26
C SER A 135 12.04 15.12 9.47
N MET A 136 11.71 14.27 8.48
CA MET A 136 12.73 13.66 7.62
C MET A 136 13.45 14.68 6.74
N LEU A 137 12.73 15.70 6.24
CA LEU A 137 13.33 16.78 5.44
C LEU A 137 14.38 17.60 6.20
N LEU A 138 14.34 17.65 7.53
CA LEU A 138 15.38 18.32 8.33
C LEU A 138 16.73 17.57 8.30
N LYS A 139 16.71 16.28 7.93
CA LYS A 139 17.91 15.45 7.80
C LYS A 139 18.48 15.47 6.39
N CYS A 140 17.72 15.97 5.42
CA CYS A 140 18.17 16.10 4.05
C CYS A 140 19.33 17.11 3.95
N PRO A 141 20.32 16.84 3.09
CA PRO A 141 21.46 17.72 2.87
C PRO A 141 21.07 19.05 2.21
#